data_AF-A0A7L2T1U3-F1
#
_entry.id   AF-A0A7L2T1U3-F1
#
_cell.length_a   1.000
_cell.length_b   1.000
_cell.length_c   1.000
_cell.angle_alpha   90.00
_cell.angle_beta   90.00
_cell.angle_gamma   90.00
#
_symmetry.space_group_name_H-M   'P 1'
#
loop_
_entity.id
_entity.type
_entity.pdbx_description
1 polymer ?
#
loop_
_entity_poly.entity_id
_entity_poly.type
_entity_poly.pdbx_seq_one_letter_code
_entity_poly.pdbx_strand_id
1 'polypeptide(L)'
;RRSIIKGVRFTCPLARRCPVTKAKRRQCQACRLQKCLDAGMRRDMIMSEEALRRRRELRGQRGGQPGGQPGGQQCHQGHQEGLTAEQQELIALLIAAHQRTFDSSFSQFTRYWPAVRLSLPSPPGAGVAAGAGVTSAVSPSLSPQEEALPDVLSMLPQFADLSTFMIQQVIKFAKEIPVFRCAGRGCSRGPPGVTSLTCP
;
A
#
# COMPACT_ATOMS: atom_id res chain seq x y z
N ARG A 1 -21.88 -14.28 3.58
CA ARG A 1 -22.10 -15.58 2.90
C ARG A 1 -23.48 -16.21 3.21
N ARG A 2 -23.67 -16.97 4.30
CA ARG A 2 -24.91 -17.74 4.54
C ARG A 2 -26.20 -16.92 4.43
N SER A 3 -26.21 -15.73 5.03
CA SER A 3 -27.36 -14.82 4.99
C SER A 3 -27.70 -14.33 3.58
N ILE A 4 -26.69 -14.13 2.73
CA ILE A 4 -26.88 -13.67 1.35
C ILE A 4 -27.38 -14.81 0.47
N ILE A 5 -26.77 -16.01 0.58
CA ILE A 5 -27.17 -17.19 -0.19
C ILE A 5 -28.61 -17.58 0.10
N LYS A 6 -29.00 -17.58 1.38
CA LYS A 6 -30.37 -17.92 1.78
C LYS A 6 -31.38 -16.78 1.55
N GLY A 7 -30.95 -15.61 1.10
CA GLY A 7 -31.81 -14.44 0.90
C GLY A 7 -32.53 -13.93 2.16
N VAL A 8 -32.06 -14.30 3.36
CA VAL A 8 -32.80 -14.02 4.60
C VAL A 8 -32.75 -12.53 4.92
N ARG A 9 -33.92 -11.94 5.14
CA ARG A 9 -34.06 -10.57 5.65
C ARG A 9 -34.16 -10.62 7.17
N PHE A 10 -33.27 -9.91 7.84
CA PHE A 10 -33.29 -9.80 9.30
C PHE A 10 -33.88 -8.47 9.74
N THR A 11 -34.72 -8.53 10.76
CA THR A 11 -35.26 -7.36 11.45
C THR A 11 -34.47 -7.13 12.73
N CYS A 12 -34.16 -5.86 13.03
CA CYS A 12 -33.56 -5.50 14.31
C CYS A 12 -34.68 -5.40 15.36
N PRO A 13 -34.52 -6.00 16.54
CA PRO A 13 -35.52 -5.88 17.60
C PRO A 13 -35.48 -4.51 18.32
N LEU A 14 -34.42 -3.73 18.09
CA LEU A 14 -34.28 -2.35 18.58
C LEU A 14 -34.27 -1.40 17.37
N ALA A 15 -33.52 -0.30 17.45
CA ALA A 15 -33.51 0.76 16.43
C ALA A 15 -32.37 0.62 15.39
N ARG A 16 -32.05 -0.59 14.90
CA ARG A 16 -30.98 -0.83 13.89
C ARG A 16 -29.56 -0.34 14.28
N ARG A 17 -29.35 0.07 15.54
CA ARG A 17 -28.09 0.64 16.05
C ARG A 17 -27.41 -0.24 17.11
N CYS A 18 -27.64 -1.56 17.07
CA CYS A 18 -27.07 -2.48 18.06
C CYS A 18 -25.53 -2.52 17.97
N PRO A 19 -24.80 -2.38 19.09
CA PRO A 19 -23.34 -2.46 19.09
C PRO A 19 -22.87 -3.89 18.78
N VAL A 20 -22.18 -4.07 17.64
CA VAL A 20 -21.65 -5.38 17.21
C VAL A 20 -20.22 -5.57 17.74
N THR A 21 -20.11 -6.19 18.92
CA THR A 21 -18.84 -6.55 19.60
C THR A 21 -18.58 -8.06 19.60
N LYS A 22 -17.40 -8.53 20.02
CA LYS A 22 -17.05 -9.96 20.08
C LYS A 22 -18.07 -10.78 20.88
N ALA A 23 -18.51 -10.27 22.03
CA ALA A 23 -19.49 -10.93 22.90
C ALA A 23 -20.92 -10.83 22.36
N LYS A 24 -21.33 -9.65 21.86
CA LYS A 24 -22.74 -9.36 21.54
C LYS A 24 -23.11 -9.52 20.06
N ARG A 25 -22.16 -9.87 19.17
CA ARG A 25 -22.40 -10.01 17.71
C ARG A 25 -23.48 -11.01 17.30
N ARG A 26 -23.91 -11.92 18.19
CA ARG A 26 -24.97 -12.90 17.89
C ARG A 26 -26.39 -12.39 18.23
N GLN A 27 -26.51 -11.31 19.01
CA GLN A 27 -27.78 -10.81 19.53
C GLN A 27 -28.65 -10.14 18.45
N CYS A 28 -28.03 -9.50 17.45
CA CYS A 28 -28.76 -8.89 16.35
C CYS A 28 -28.13 -9.24 15.00
N GLN A 29 -28.79 -10.13 14.26
CA GLN A 29 -28.35 -10.57 12.93
C GLN A 29 -28.47 -9.44 11.89
N ALA A 30 -29.47 -8.58 12.04
CA ALA A 30 -29.69 -7.41 11.18
C ALA A 30 -28.52 -6.41 11.26
N CYS A 31 -28.16 -5.96 12.47
CA CYS A 31 -27.04 -5.02 12.68
C CYS A 31 -25.69 -5.66 12.36
N ARG A 32 -25.52 -6.96 12.61
CA ARG A 32 -24.32 -7.69 12.21
C ARG A 32 -24.16 -7.71 10.69
N LEU A 33 -25.23 -8.01 9.95
CA LEU A 33 -25.20 -8.04 8.49
C LEU A 33 -24.96 -6.63 7.93
N GLN A 34 -25.64 -5.61 8.46
CA GLN A 34 -25.47 -4.21 8.04
C GLN A 34 -24.03 -3.76 8.20
N LYS A 35 -23.43 -3.95 9.38
CA LYS A 35 -22.02 -3.61 9.63
C LYS A 35 -21.04 -4.31 8.68
N CYS A 36 -21.35 -5.53 8.25
CA CYS A 36 -20.54 -6.22 7.24
C CYS A 36 -20.60 -5.52 5.87
N LEU A 37 -21.79 -5.08 5.46
CA LEU A 37 -21.97 -4.33 4.22
C LEU A 37 -21.31 -2.94 4.30
N ASP A 38 -21.48 -2.24 5.43
CA ASP A 38 -20.87 -0.92 5.66
C ASP A 38 -19.33 -0.98 5.65
N ALA A 39 -18.76 -2.11 6.08
CA ALA A 39 -17.32 -2.39 5.97
C ALA A 39 -16.86 -2.79 4.55
N GLY A 40 -17.75 -2.75 3.55
CA GLY A 40 -17.43 -3.01 2.15
C GLY A 40 -17.60 -4.48 1.70
N MET A 41 -18.24 -5.35 2.48
CA MET A 41 -18.52 -6.72 2.00
C MET A 41 -19.57 -6.70 0.89
N ARG A 42 -19.14 -7.05 -0.32
CA ARG A 42 -19.99 -7.13 -1.52
C ARG A 42 -20.84 -8.40 -1.55
N ARG A 43 -22.13 -8.25 -1.90
CA ARG A 43 -23.12 -9.35 -1.92
C ARG A 43 -22.92 -10.27 -3.12
N ASP A 44 -22.47 -9.68 -4.22
CA ASP A 44 -22.12 -10.27 -5.51
C ASP A 44 -20.80 -11.06 -5.48
N MET A 45 -19.90 -10.77 -4.52
CA MET A 45 -18.58 -11.42 -4.40
C MET A 45 -18.62 -12.70 -3.55
N ILE A 46 -19.66 -13.52 -3.71
CA ILE A 46 -19.82 -14.80 -3.02
C ILE A 46 -19.75 -15.93 -4.03
N MET A 47 -18.76 -16.82 -3.90
CA MET A 47 -18.65 -18.01 -4.74
C MET A 47 -19.93 -18.86 -4.67
N SER A 48 -20.37 -19.32 -5.83
CA SER A 48 -21.49 -20.25 -6.00
C SER A 48 -21.27 -21.53 -5.19
N GLU A 49 -22.35 -22.24 -4.89
CA GLU A 49 -22.28 -23.49 -4.16
C GLU A 49 -21.47 -24.55 -4.93
N GLU A 50 -21.64 -24.60 -6.25
CA GLU A 50 -20.89 -25.45 -7.18
C GLU A 50 -19.39 -25.17 -7.15
N ALA A 51 -18.99 -23.90 -7.24
CA ALA A 51 -17.58 -23.52 -7.20
C ALA A 51 -16.94 -23.85 -5.84
N LEU A 52 -17.70 -23.76 -4.75
CA LEU A 52 -17.26 -24.20 -3.43
C LEU A 52 -17.13 -25.73 -3.34
N ARG A 53 -18.04 -26.48 -3.96
CA ARG A 53 -18.01 -27.96 -4.02
C ARG A 53 -16.77 -28.43 -4.76
N ARG A 54 -16.51 -27.87 -5.94
CA ARG A 54 -15.29 -28.13 -6.74
C ARG A 54 -14.02 -27.84 -5.96
N ARG A 55 -13.97 -26.73 -5.21
CA ARG A 55 -12.82 -26.40 -4.35
C ARG A 55 -12.62 -27.43 -3.22
N ARG A 56 -13.69 -27.98 -2.65
CA ARG A 56 -13.59 -29.03 -1.62
C ARG A 56 -13.10 -30.35 -2.22
N GLU A 57 -13.61 -30.74 -3.38
CA GLU A 57 -13.18 -31.94 -4.12
C GLU A 57 -11.68 -31.87 -4.45
N LEU A 58 -11.19 -30.72 -4.95
CA LEU A 58 -9.76 -30.51 -5.23
C LEU A 58 -8.89 -30.58 -3.96
N ARG A 59 -9.40 -30.11 -2.82
CA ARG A 59 -8.69 -30.22 -1.53
C ARG A 59 -8.68 -31.64 -0.97
N GLY A 60 -9.78 -32.38 -1.15
CA GLY A 60 -9.86 -33.80 -0.75
C GLY A 60 -8.87 -34.67 -1.52
N GLN A 61 -8.75 -34.44 -2.83
CA GLN A 61 -7.80 -35.16 -3.69
C GLN A 61 -6.33 -34.87 -3.35
N ARG A 62 -6.02 -33.68 -2.84
CA ARG A 62 -4.66 -33.29 -2.39
C ARG A 62 -4.31 -33.76 -0.97
N GLY A 63 -5.25 -34.35 -0.23
CA GLY A 63 -5.06 -34.78 1.16
C GLY A 63 -4.15 -36.01 1.36
N GLY A 64 -3.54 -36.55 0.30
CA GLY A 64 -2.67 -37.73 0.34
C GLY A 64 -1.16 -37.48 0.11
N GLN A 65 -0.71 -36.23 -0.08
CA GLN A 65 0.71 -35.93 -0.27
C GLN A 65 1.26 -35.05 0.88
N PRO A 66 2.23 -35.56 1.68
CA PRO A 66 2.96 -34.73 2.63
C PRO A 66 4.07 -33.98 1.88
N GLY A 67 3.92 -32.67 1.72
CA GLY A 67 4.98 -31.80 1.19
C GLY A 67 4.61 -31.08 -0.10
N GLY A 68 3.87 -29.97 0.00
CA GLY A 68 3.61 -29.10 -1.13
C GLY A 68 3.10 -27.73 -0.66
N GLN A 69 3.91 -26.71 -0.86
CA GLN A 69 3.70 -25.32 -0.47
C GLN A 69 2.34 -24.75 -0.92
N PRO A 70 1.72 -23.82 -0.19
CA PRO A 70 0.47 -23.19 -0.59
C PRO A 70 0.74 -22.10 -1.64
N GLY A 71 0.79 -22.49 -2.92
CA GLY A 71 0.65 -21.55 -4.03
C GLY A 71 -0.76 -20.96 -4.02
N GLY A 72 -0.88 -19.69 -3.60
CA GLY A 72 -2.13 -18.93 -3.67
C GLY A 72 -2.54 -18.71 -5.12
N GLN A 73 -3.51 -19.49 -5.62
CA GLN A 73 -4.13 -19.27 -6.92
C GLN A 73 -5.61 -18.89 -6.77
N GLN A 74 -5.78 -17.57 -6.73
CA GLN A 74 -6.74 -16.73 -7.45
C GLN A 74 -8.15 -17.27 -7.70
N CYS A 75 -9.13 -16.52 -7.18
CA CYS A 75 -10.50 -16.54 -7.65
C CYS A 75 -10.58 -15.85 -9.02
N HIS A 76 -10.61 -16.62 -10.10
CA HIS A 76 -11.07 -16.15 -11.41
C HIS A 76 -12.42 -16.78 -11.70
N GLN A 77 -13.48 -15.98 -11.69
CA GLN A 77 -14.68 -16.23 -12.49
C GLN A 77 -15.50 -14.95 -12.59
N GLY A 78 -14.99 -14.07 -13.43
CA GLY A 78 -15.75 -13.07 -14.18
C GLY A 78 -15.14 -13.09 -15.57
N HIS A 79 -15.95 -13.38 -16.58
CA HIS A 79 -15.74 -13.15 -18.01
C HIS A 79 -14.31 -12.73 -18.42
N GLN A 80 -13.47 -13.69 -18.85
CA GLN A 80 -12.22 -13.36 -19.52
C GLN A 80 -12.53 -13.15 -21.01
N GLU A 81 -12.81 -11.91 -21.39
CA GLU A 81 -12.35 -11.46 -22.70
C GLU A 81 -10.81 -11.49 -22.61
N GLY A 82 -10.18 -12.43 -23.32
CA GLY A 82 -8.73 -12.53 -23.34
C GLY A 82 -8.13 -11.19 -23.75
N LEU A 83 -7.03 -10.79 -23.09
CA LEU A 83 -6.28 -9.60 -23.47
C LEU A 83 -5.92 -9.72 -24.95
N THR A 84 -6.13 -8.64 -25.72
CA THR A 84 -5.68 -8.62 -27.11
C THR A 84 -4.15 -8.77 -27.15
N ALA A 85 -3.61 -9.26 -28.26
CA ALA A 85 -2.15 -9.41 -28.41
C ALA A 85 -1.42 -8.08 -28.13
N GLU A 86 -1.99 -6.96 -28.60
CA GLU A 86 -1.49 -5.61 -28.35
C GLU A 86 -1.52 -5.23 -26.86
N GLN A 87 -2.61 -5.55 -26.15
CA GLN A 87 -2.70 -5.32 -24.71
C GLN A 87 -1.67 -6.15 -23.93
N GLN A 88 -1.48 -7.41 -24.34
CA GLN A 88 -0.53 -8.31 -23.71
C GLN A 88 0.92 -7.85 -23.93
N GLU A 89 1.24 -7.33 -25.11
CA GLU A 89 2.53 -6.75 -25.44
C GLU A 89 2.79 -5.46 -24.63
N LEU A 90 1.80 -4.57 -24.54
CA LEU A 90 1.89 -3.37 -23.71
C LEU A 90 2.15 -3.72 -22.24
N ILE A 91 1.43 -4.70 -21.70
CA ILE A 91 1.63 -5.18 -20.33
C ILE A 91 3.06 -5.72 -20.15
N ALA A 92 3.54 -6.54 -21.08
CA ALA A 92 4.89 -7.07 -21.03
C ALA A 92 5.95 -5.96 -21.05
N LEU A 93 5.77 -4.95 -21.89
CA LEU A 93 6.64 -3.78 -21.97
C LEU A 93 6.65 -2.98 -20.67
N LEU A 94 5.49 -2.71 -20.07
CA LEU A 94 5.38 -2.00 -18.79
C LEU A 94 6.08 -2.76 -17.66
N ILE A 95 5.89 -4.08 -17.60
CA ILE A 95 6.55 -4.93 -16.60
C ILE A 95 8.07 -4.89 -16.77
N ALA A 96 8.55 -5.07 -18.01
CA ALA A 96 9.99 -5.06 -18.31
C ALA A 96 10.62 -3.70 -17.99
N ALA A 97 9.97 -2.59 -18.38
CA ALA A 97 10.41 -1.25 -18.04
C ALA A 97 10.50 -1.06 -16.52
N HIS A 98 9.47 -1.47 -15.78
CA HIS A 98 9.43 -1.35 -14.32
C HIS A 98 10.57 -2.14 -13.66
N GLN A 99 10.81 -3.39 -14.05
CA GLN A 99 11.88 -4.22 -13.49
C GLN A 99 13.29 -3.66 -13.76
N ARG A 100 13.47 -2.90 -14.84
CA ARG A 100 14.76 -2.27 -15.18
C ARG A 100 15.01 -0.97 -14.41
N THR A 101 13.95 -0.21 -14.13
CA THR A 101 14.06 1.13 -13.53
C THR A 101 13.75 1.15 -12.04
N PHE A 102 13.03 0.16 -11.53
CA PHE A 102 12.62 0.09 -10.13
C PHE A 102 13.22 -1.13 -9.45
N ASP A 103 14.05 -0.87 -8.46
CA ASP A 103 14.60 -1.89 -7.57
C ASP A 103 13.85 -1.85 -6.24
N SER A 104 12.98 -2.83 -6.00
CA SER A 104 12.21 -2.94 -4.76
C SER A 104 13.08 -3.18 -3.52
N SER A 105 14.32 -3.62 -3.69
CA SER A 105 15.28 -3.79 -2.59
C SER A 105 15.98 -2.49 -2.19
N PHE A 106 15.81 -1.42 -2.98
CA PHE A 106 16.47 -0.13 -2.79
C PHE A 106 18.00 -0.21 -2.67
N SER A 107 18.63 -1.26 -3.25
CA SER A 107 20.06 -1.54 -3.12
C SER A 107 20.93 -0.42 -3.71
N GLN A 108 20.44 0.25 -4.76
CA GLN A 108 21.13 1.41 -5.32
C GLN A 108 21.05 2.62 -4.39
N PHE A 109 19.95 2.81 -3.67
CA PHE A 109 19.75 3.96 -2.77
C PHE A 109 20.55 3.81 -1.47
N THR A 110 20.62 2.61 -0.90
CA THR A 110 21.39 2.35 0.33
C THR A 110 22.89 2.61 0.15
N ARG A 111 23.42 2.48 -1.08
CA ARG A 111 24.81 2.81 -1.40
C ARG A 111 25.13 4.31 -1.40
N TYR A 112 24.13 5.15 -1.61
CA TYR A 112 24.27 6.62 -1.54
C TYR A 112 24.12 7.16 -0.13
N TRP A 113 23.85 6.31 0.86
CA TRP A 113 23.65 6.72 2.24
C TRP A 113 24.92 6.45 3.08
N PRO A 114 25.85 7.41 3.25
CA PRO A 114 26.85 7.30 4.31
C PRO A 114 26.13 7.30 5.66
N ALA A 115 26.33 6.26 6.47
CA ALA A 115 25.77 6.18 7.81
C ALA A 115 26.06 7.48 8.58
N VAL A 116 25.10 8.40 8.62
CA VAL A 116 25.10 9.51 9.57
C VAL A 116 24.83 8.85 10.90
N ARG A 117 25.92 8.35 11.48
CA ARG A 117 25.98 7.90 12.85
C ARG A 117 25.49 9.09 13.67
N LEU A 118 24.34 8.92 14.30
CA LEU A 118 24.01 9.62 15.54
C LEU A 118 24.98 9.11 16.62
N SER A 119 26.27 9.39 16.48
CA SER A 119 27.24 9.31 17.57
C SER A 119 27.25 10.68 18.21
N LEU A 120 26.27 10.96 19.07
CA LEU A 120 26.39 12.06 20.02
C LEU A 120 27.52 11.67 21.00
N PRO A 121 28.61 12.45 21.12
CA PRO A 121 29.54 12.28 22.23
C PRO A 121 28.81 12.66 23.52
N SER A 122 28.74 11.74 24.49
CA SER A 122 28.44 12.13 25.87
C SER A 122 29.56 13.05 26.34
N PRO A 123 29.28 14.27 26.85
CA PRO A 123 30.33 15.05 27.49
C PRO A 123 30.77 14.34 28.79
N PRO A 124 32.06 14.39 29.16
CA PRO A 124 32.57 13.79 30.38
C PRO A 124 32.13 14.61 31.60
N GLY A 125 31.92 13.92 32.71
CA GLY A 125 31.39 14.52 33.94
C GLY A 125 32.32 15.56 34.59
N ALA A 126 31.70 16.44 35.37
CA ALA A 126 32.35 17.16 36.46
C ALA A 126 31.34 17.24 37.62
N GLY A 127 31.59 16.46 38.66
CA GLY A 127 30.93 16.65 39.94
C GLY A 127 31.60 17.81 40.68
N VAL A 128 30.78 18.65 41.35
CA VAL A 128 31.16 19.34 42.58
C VAL A 128 29.90 19.83 43.32
N ALA A 129 29.76 19.30 44.53
CA ALA A 129 29.26 19.85 45.80
C ALA A 129 28.25 21.04 45.85
N ALA A 130 27.14 20.77 46.57
CA ALA A 130 26.57 21.49 47.72
C ALA A 130 26.59 23.04 47.79
N GLY A 131 25.41 23.61 48.10
CA GLY A 131 25.31 24.92 48.76
C GLY A 131 23.97 25.62 48.55
N ALA A 132 23.18 25.76 49.62
CA ALA A 132 21.94 26.52 49.67
C ALA A 132 22.17 28.04 49.51
N GLY A 133 21.21 28.73 48.88
CA GLY A 133 21.18 30.20 48.83
C GLY A 133 19.88 30.72 48.23
N VAL A 134 19.00 31.24 49.08
CA VAL A 134 17.75 31.95 48.74
C VAL A 134 18.08 33.41 48.39
N THR A 135 17.48 33.99 47.35
CA THR A 135 16.81 35.31 47.37
C THR A 135 16.09 35.63 46.05
N SER A 136 14.94 36.29 46.22
CA SER A 136 13.97 36.77 45.21
C SER A 136 14.51 37.80 44.23
N ALA A 137 14.02 37.76 42.98
CA ALA A 137 13.65 38.96 42.22
C ALA A 137 12.69 38.64 41.05
N VAL A 138 11.45 39.11 41.21
CA VAL A 138 10.47 39.58 40.22
C VAL A 138 10.71 39.40 38.70
N SER A 139 9.68 38.87 38.02
CA SER A 139 9.51 38.78 36.56
C SER A 139 9.47 40.16 35.86
N PRO A 140 9.69 40.21 34.53
CA PRO A 140 8.50 40.25 33.67
C PRO A 140 8.58 39.35 32.43
N SER A 141 7.38 38.98 32.00
CA SER A 141 6.95 38.40 30.74
C SER A 141 7.84 38.68 29.52
N LEU A 142 8.29 37.62 28.86
CA LEU A 142 8.32 37.44 27.41
C LEU A 142 8.84 36.01 27.18
N SER A 143 7.93 35.06 27.04
CA SER A 143 8.26 33.76 26.47
C SER A 143 8.26 33.93 24.96
N PRO A 144 9.40 33.87 24.25
CA PRO A 144 9.36 33.17 22.99
C PRO A 144 9.02 31.73 23.38
N GLN A 145 7.81 31.29 23.03
CA GLN A 145 7.61 29.88 22.74
C GLN A 145 8.49 29.55 21.52
N GLU A 146 9.81 29.55 21.70
CA GLU A 146 10.66 28.59 21.02
C GLU A 146 10.35 27.24 21.68
N GLU A 147 9.14 26.75 21.37
CA GLU A 147 8.85 25.33 21.38
C GLU A 147 9.92 24.73 20.49
N ALA A 148 10.96 24.22 21.15
CA ALA A 148 11.93 23.36 20.56
C ALA A 148 11.16 22.37 19.67
N LEU A 149 11.31 22.56 18.37
CA LEU A 149 10.85 21.62 17.36
C LEU A 149 12.09 20.89 16.80
N PRO A 150 13.03 20.32 17.59
CA PRO A 150 14.19 19.65 17.05
C PRO A 150 13.85 18.17 16.95
N ASP A 151 12.86 17.79 16.16
CA ASP A 151 12.72 16.37 15.80
C ASP A 151 11.84 16.08 14.58
N VAL A 152 10.88 16.94 14.24
CA VAL A 152 9.99 16.66 13.10
C VAL A 152 10.70 16.89 11.76
N LEU A 153 11.64 17.85 11.71
CA LEU A 153 12.34 18.22 10.48
C LEU A 153 13.67 17.46 10.31
N SER A 154 14.13 16.71 11.31
CA SER A 154 15.41 15.97 11.28
C SER A 154 15.44 14.89 10.19
N MET A 155 14.28 14.32 9.88
CA MET A 155 14.10 13.30 8.84
C MET A 155 13.77 13.87 7.46
N LEU A 156 13.49 15.17 7.35
CA LEU A 156 13.12 15.78 6.06
C LEU A 156 14.21 15.72 5.00
N PRO A 157 15.51 15.93 5.30
CA PRO A 157 16.55 15.77 4.29
C PRO A 157 16.58 14.35 3.71
N GLN A 158 16.45 13.33 4.56
CA GLN A 158 16.45 11.93 4.16
C GLN A 158 15.22 11.59 3.32
N PHE A 159 14.05 12.12 3.70
CA PHE A 159 12.83 11.97 2.93
C PHE A 159 12.93 12.67 1.57
N ALA A 160 13.51 13.88 1.53
CA ALA A 160 13.75 14.62 0.29
C ALA A 160 14.66 13.84 -0.67
N ASP A 161 15.74 13.24 -0.16
CA ASP A 161 16.65 12.42 -0.97
C ASP A 161 15.97 11.16 -1.51
N LEU A 162 15.22 10.44 -0.67
CA LEU A 162 14.45 9.27 -1.10
C LEU A 162 13.40 9.65 -2.15
N SER A 163 12.66 10.74 -1.90
CA SER A 163 11.64 11.23 -2.84
C SER A 163 12.26 11.62 -4.18
N THR A 164 13.42 12.29 -4.16
CA THR A 164 14.16 12.68 -5.36
C THR A 164 14.62 11.45 -6.14
N PHE A 165 15.21 10.46 -5.46
CA PHE A 165 15.60 9.20 -6.08
C PHE A 165 14.40 8.50 -6.72
N MET A 166 13.27 8.40 -6.01
CA MET A 166 12.05 7.80 -6.53
C MET A 166 11.52 8.53 -7.76
N ILE A 167 11.50 9.87 -7.74
CA ILE A 167 11.12 10.70 -8.89
C ILE A 167 12.03 10.40 -10.09
N GLN A 168 13.34 10.29 -9.89
CA GLN A 168 14.27 9.93 -10.96
C GLN A 168 13.96 8.56 -11.57
N GLN A 169 13.60 7.56 -10.76
CA GLN A 169 13.20 6.24 -11.28
C GLN A 169 11.89 6.29 -12.06
N VAL A 170 10.91 7.08 -11.60
CA VAL A 170 9.65 7.31 -12.32
C VAL A 170 9.91 7.99 -13.67
N ILE A 171 10.79 8.99 -13.73
CA ILE A 171 11.17 9.66 -14.97
C ILE A 171 11.86 8.67 -15.93
N LYS A 172 12.78 7.84 -15.42
CA LYS A 172 13.44 6.79 -16.23
C LYS A 172 12.43 5.78 -16.77
N PHE A 173 11.49 5.34 -15.93
CA PHE A 173 10.40 4.46 -16.35
C PHE A 173 9.56 5.07 -17.48
N ALA A 174 9.16 6.33 -17.32
CA ALA A 174 8.40 7.03 -18.36
C ALA A 174 9.16 7.12 -19.69
N LYS A 175 10.49 7.27 -19.64
CA LYS A 175 11.35 7.26 -20.84
C LYS A 175 11.44 5.90 -21.53
N GLU A 176 11.09 4.79 -20.88
CA GLU A 176 11.08 3.46 -21.50
C GLU A 176 9.77 3.18 -22.27
N ILE A 177 8.70 3.92 -21.98
CA ILE A 177 7.40 3.70 -22.62
C ILE A 177 7.31 4.44 -23.96
N PRO A 178 7.05 3.75 -25.10
CA PRO A 178 7.06 4.35 -26.44
C PRO A 178 6.19 5.61 -26.58
N VAL A 179 4.96 5.59 -26.03
CA VAL A 179 4.03 6.72 -26.10
C VAL A 179 4.59 7.99 -25.44
N PHE A 180 5.29 7.85 -24.31
CA PHE A 180 5.89 8.98 -23.60
C PHE A 180 7.20 9.45 -24.25
N ARG A 181 7.91 8.56 -24.96
CA ARG A 181 9.10 8.92 -25.75
C ARG A 181 8.76 9.80 -26.96
N CYS A 182 7.63 9.52 -27.61
CA CYS A 182 7.16 10.27 -28.77
C CYS A 182 6.56 11.64 -28.40
N ALA A 183 6.01 11.79 -27.20
CA ALA A 183 5.45 13.07 -26.74
C ALA A 183 6.51 14.16 -26.50
N GLY A 184 7.76 13.78 -26.17
CA GLY A 184 8.85 14.72 -25.86
C GLY A 184 9.67 15.20 -27.06
N ARG A 185 9.55 14.53 -28.22
CA ARG A 185 10.18 14.92 -29.48
C ARG A 185 9.06 15.03 -30.50
N GLY A 186 8.57 16.25 -30.75
CA GLY A 186 7.38 16.51 -31.56
C GLY A 186 7.25 15.57 -32.77
N CYS A 187 6.38 14.57 -32.66
CA CYS A 187 6.07 13.68 -33.76
C CYS A 187 4.98 14.31 -34.61
N SER A 188 5.35 14.71 -35.83
CA SER A 188 4.42 14.96 -36.93
C SER A 188 3.58 13.70 -37.14
N ARG A 189 2.25 13.79 -36.99
CA ARG A 189 1.32 12.71 -37.34
C ARG A 189 1.49 12.38 -38.83
N GLY A 190 2.08 11.22 -39.14
CA GLY A 190 1.94 10.60 -40.46
C GLY A 190 0.50 10.11 -40.68
N PRO A 191 0.09 9.91 -41.95
CA PRO A 191 -1.30 9.59 -42.30
C PRO A 191 -1.73 8.22 -41.73
N PRO A 192 -3.04 7.99 -41.55
CA PRO A 192 -3.54 6.78 -40.92
C PRO A 192 -3.33 5.57 -41.84
N GLY A 193 -2.56 4.59 -41.40
CA GLY A 193 -2.43 3.32 -42.13
C GLY A 193 -1.13 2.54 -41.92
N VAL A 194 -0.10 3.11 -41.28
CA VAL A 194 1.16 2.41 -41.02
C VAL A 194 1.45 2.34 -39.52
N THR A 195 1.08 1.22 -38.90
CA THR A 195 1.60 0.82 -37.58
C THR A 195 3.03 0.33 -37.75
N SER A 196 3.95 1.27 -38.01
CA SER A 196 5.37 1.06 -37.83
C SER A 196 5.92 2.27 -37.11
N LEU A 197 6.01 2.16 -35.78
CA LEU A 197 6.81 3.07 -34.95
C LEU A 197 8.29 2.76 -35.20
N THR A 198 8.77 3.05 -36.40
CA THR A 198 10.19 3.14 -36.69
C THR A 198 10.63 4.57 -36.34
N CYS A 199 11.18 4.73 -35.14
CA CYS A 199 12.07 5.85 -34.84
C CYS A 199 13.41 5.61 -35.57
N PRO A 200 14.11 6.67 -36.00
CA PRO A 200 15.44 6.58 -36.61
C PRO A 200 16.48 6.00 -35.67
#